data_AF-A0A2S2PX51-F1
#
_entry.id   AF-A0A2S2PX51-F1
#
_cell.length_a   1.000
_cell.length_b   1.000
_cell.length_c   1.000
_cell.angle_alpha   90.00
_cell.angle_beta   90.00
_cell.angle_gamma   90.00
#
_symmetry.space_group_name_H-M   'P 1'
#
loop_
_entity.id
_entity.type
_entity.pdbx_description
1 polymer ?
#
loop_
_entity_poly.entity_id
_entity_poly.type
_entity_poly.pdbx_seq_one_letter_code
_entity_poly.pdbx_strand_id
1 'polypeptide(L)'
;YTLLYTNIDVFLLTDIYENFRDLSLETYKLDPLWSYTTPGFTWSCMLGKTGVKLELLTDYDMHLFIEKGLRGGMTQCSVRYSKANNKYMDEKFNKNKKSVYSQYLDANNLYEWAMSQYLPSGGFKWLYPSIITDILNLDVNSPRGYIFEVDLTYPQELHDKHSDFPLAPENQFDGVKLPKLTLNLYYKKEYVVHYITLQEYIRDCLRVEEIHKILEFDQSS
;
A
#
# COMPACT_ATOMS: atom_id res chain seq x y z
N TYR A 1 20.94 -34.10 27.00
CA TYR A 1 20.06 -32.91 27.06
C TYR A 1 20.11 -32.14 25.74
N THR A 2 21.20 -31.47 25.37
CA THR A 2 21.32 -30.70 24.10
C THR A 2 21.01 -31.49 22.83
N LEU A 3 21.43 -32.75 22.74
CA LEU A 3 21.11 -33.63 21.60
C LEU A 3 19.60 -33.88 21.46
N LEU A 4 18.88 -34.03 22.58
CA LEU A 4 17.44 -34.26 22.57
C LEU A 4 16.68 -33.02 22.06
N TYR A 5 17.07 -31.83 22.51
CA TYR A 5 16.50 -30.56 22.00
C TYR A 5 16.76 -30.38 20.50
N THR A 6 18.00 -30.62 20.07
CA THR A 6 18.37 -30.51 18.65
C THR A 6 17.54 -31.47 17.79
N ASN A 7 17.36 -32.71 18.25
CA ASN A 7 16.54 -33.69 17.55
C ASN A 7 15.06 -33.26 17.50
N ILE A 8 14.50 -32.74 18.59
CA ILE A 8 13.12 -32.26 18.62
C ILE A 8 12.92 -31.10 17.63
N ASP A 9 13.82 -30.11 17.61
CA ASP A 9 13.74 -28.98 16.68
C ASP A 9 13.79 -29.44 15.22
N VAL A 10 14.68 -30.38 14.89
CA VAL A 10 14.80 -30.95 13.54
C VAL A 10 13.56 -31.76 13.15
N PHE A 11 13.03 -32.59 14.05
CA PHE A 11 11.84 -33.39 13.76
C PHE A 11 10.58 -32.53 13.63
N LEU A 12 10.38 -31.54 14.50
CA LEU A 12 9.25 -30.62 14.38
C LEU A 12 9.29 -29.83 13.07
N LEU A 13 10.47 -29.37 12.65
CA LEU A 13 10.61 -28.69 11.37
C LEU A 13 10.32 -29.62 10.20
N THR A 14 10.83 -30.85 10.26
CA THR A 14 10.57 -31.88 9.24
C THR A 14 9.08 -32.15 9.10
N ASP A 15 8.39 -32.47 10.21
CA ASP A 15 6.96 -32.78 10.22
C ASP A 15 6.11 -31.63 9.65
N ILE A 16 6.39 -30.38 10.06
CA ILE A 16 5.67 -29.19 9.55
C ILE A 16 5.92 -29.00 8.06
N TYR A 17 7.17 -29.19 7.61
CA TYR A 17 7.54 -28.92 6.23
C TYR A 17 7.05 -30.01 5.27
N GLU A 18 7.05 -31.28 5.67
CA GLU A 18 6.45 -32.37 4.89
C GLU A 18 4.96 -32.13 4.66
N ASN A 19 4.22 -31.79 5.73
CA ASN A 19 2.81 -31.45 5.62
C ASN A 19 2.57 -30.21 4.73
N PHE A 20 3.42 -29.17 4.84
CA PHE A 20 3.33 -27.99 3.97
C PHE A 20 3.59 -28.34 2.50
N ARG A 21 4.56 -29.22 2.22
CA ARG A 21 4.90 -29.69 0.87
C ARG A 21 3.76 -30.50 0.26
N ASP A 22 3.18 -31.43 1.01
CA ASP A 22 2.06 -32.25 0.56
C ASP A 22 0.84 -31.38 0.23
N LEU A 23 0.47 -30.46 1.13
CA LEU A 23 -0.63 -29.51 0.89
C LEU A 23 -0.36 -28.61 -0.33
N SER A 24 0.88 -28.18 -0.52
CA SER A 24 1.29 -27.34 -1.64
C SER A 24 1.18 -28.06 -2.98
N LEU A 25 1.65 -29.31 -3.03
CA LEU A 25 1.52 -30.19 -4.19
C LEU A 25 0.05 -30.51 -4.50
N GLU A 26 -0.77 -30.73 -3.46
CA GLU A 26 -2.20 -30.98 -3.63
C GLU A 26 -2.93 -29.74 -4.16
N THR A 27 -2.70 -28.57 -3.56
CA THR A 27 -3.47 -27.35 -3.81
C THR A 27 -3.00 -26.62 -5.06
N TYR A 28 -1.69 -26.39 -5.18
CA TYR A 28 -1.11 -25.51 -6.20
C TYR A 28 -0.42 -26.28 -7.33
N LYS A 29 -0.25 -27.60 -7.18
CA LYS A 29 0.48 -28.46 -8.13
C LYS A 29 1.94 -28.03 -8.32
N LEU A 30 2.49 -27.29 -7.36
CA LEU A 30 3.87 -26.82 -7.32
C LEU A 30 4.53 -27.28 -6.03
N ASP A 31 5.77 -27.74 -6.13
CA ASP A 31 6.56 -28.15 -4.98
C ASP A 31 7.33 -26.94 -4.42
N PRO A 32 7.12 -26.56 -3.14
CA PRO A 32 7.79 -25.41 -2.54
C PRO A 32 9.31 -25.53 -2.48
N LEU A 33 9.87 -26.75 -2.60
CA LEU A 33 11.33 -26.94 -2.66
C LEU A 33 11.99 -26.34 -3.91
N TRP A 34 11.23 -25.99 -4.96
CA TRP A 34 11.77 -25.28 -6.12
C TRP A 34 11.89 -23.76 -5.91
N SER A 35 11.48 -23.26 -4.76
CA SER A 35 11.54 -21.85 -4.42
C SER A 35 12.48 -21.61 -3.24
N TYR A 36 13.32 -20.57 -3.35
CA TYR A 36 14.22 -20.19 -2.27
C TYR A 36 13.48 -19.65 -1.03
N THR A 37 12.30 -19.07 -1.21
CA THR A 37 11.53 -18.43 -0.15
C THR A 37 10.03 -18.62 -0.38
N THR A 38 9.23 -18.52 0.69
CA THR A 38 7.77 -18.58 0.61
C THR A 38 7.16 -17.51 -0.32
N PRO A 39 7.61 -16.24 -0.34
CA PRO A 39 7.14 -15.27 -1.32
C PRO A 39 7.43 -15.65 -2.78
N GLY A 40 8.60 -16.24 -3.06
CA GLY A 40 8.90 -16.74 -4.41
C GLY A 40 8.00 -17.91 -4.81
N PHE A 41 7.68 -18.77 -3.85
CA PHE A 41 6.73 -19.86 -4.04
C PHE A 41 5.31 -19.34 -4.30
N THR A 42 4.80 -18.42 -3.47
CA THR A 42 3.46 -17.86 -3.63
C THR A 42 3.33 -17.07 -4.93
N TRP A 43 4.38 -16.35 -5.35
CA TRP A 43 4.44 -15.69 -6.64
C TRP A 43 4.29 -16.68 -7.81
N SER A 44 5.03 -17.79 -7.77
CA SER A 44 4.93 -18.85 -8.78
C SER A 44 3.55 -19.51 -8.81
N CYS A 45 2.95 -19.73 -7.63
CA CYS A 45 1.58 -20.23 -7.52
C CYS A 45 0.57 -19.25 -8.10
N MET A 46 0.72 -17.96 -7.83
CA MET A 46 -0.14 -16.91 -8.37
C MET A 46 -0.07 -16.88 -9.90
N LEU A 47 1.13 -16.89 -10.49
CA LEU A 47 1.31 -16.92 -11.94
C LEU A 47 0.69 -18.18 -12.57
N GLY A 48 0.91 -19.35 -11.96
CA GLY A 48 0.36 -20.61 -12.44
C GLY A 48 -1.17 -20.67 -12.35
N LYS A 49 -1.75 -20.10 -11.29
CA LYS A 49 -3.20 -20.09 -11.06
C LYS A 49 -3.94 -19.09 -11.96
N THR A 50 -3.38 -17.90 -12.15
CA THR A 50 -4.00 -16.84 -12.94
C THR A 50 -3.70 -16.95 -14.43
N GLY A 51 -2.56 -17.54 -14.80
CA GLY A 51 -2.08 -17.57 -16.18
C GLY A 51 -1.69 -16.18 -16.72
N VAL A 52 -1.62 -15.16 -15.86
CA VAL A 52 -1.27 -13.79 -16.25
C VAL A 52 0.16 -13.73 -16.76
N LYS A 53 0.39 -12.90 -17.77
CA LYS A 53 1.73 -12.60 -18.28
C LYS A 53 2.08 -11.18 -17.89
N LEU A 54 3.05 -11.05 -16.99
CA LEU A 54 3.54 -9.76 -16.55
C LEU A 54 4.67 -9.29 -17.45
N GLU A 55 4.54 -8.08 -17.98
CA GLU A 55 5.60 -7.42 -18.74
C GLU A 55 6.63 -6.83 -17.78
N LEU A 56 7.91 -7.05 -18.07
CA LEU A 56 8.99 -6.40 -17.34
C LEU A 56 9.25 -5.01 -17.90
N LEU A 57 9.38 -4.03 -17.01
CA LEU A 57 9.86 -2.71 -17.39
C LEU A 57 11.31 -2.82 -17.88
N THR A 58 11.54 -2.31 -19.09
CA THR A 58 12.89 -2.29 -19.70
C THR A 58 13.46 -0.88 -19.79
N ASP A 59 12.60 0.14 -19.69
CA ASP A 59 12.97 1.55 -19.69
C ASP A 59 13.44 1.99 -18.29
N TYR A 60 14.63 2.58 -18.22
CA TYR A 60 15.24 3.02 -16.97
C TYR A 60 14.46 4.17 -16.31
N ASP A 61 13.92 5.09 -17.09
CA ASP A 61 13.18 6.24 -16.58
C ASP A 61 11.83 5.80 -16.00
N MET A 62 11.17 4.81 -16.61
CA MET A 62 9.96 4.19 -16.05
C MET A 62 10.22 3.49 -14.71
N HIS A 63 11.35 2.79 -14.59
CA HIS A 63 11.76 2.18 -13.32
C HIS A 63 11.93 3.23 -12.23
N LEU A 64 12.73 4.26 -12.47
CA LEU A 64 12.95 5.35 -11.52
C LEU A 64 11.64 6.08 -11.16
N PHE A 65 10.76 6.25 -12.14
CA PHE A 65 9.45 6.87 -11.94
C PHE A 65 8.57 6.04 -10.99
N ILE A 66 8.48 4.73 -11.19
CA ILE A 66 7.72 3.86 -10.29
C ILE A 66 8.36 3.83 -8.92
N GLU A 67 9.69 3.70 -8.81
CA GLU A 67 10.41 3.72 -7.54
C GLU A 67 10.16 5.02 -6.75
N LYS A 68 10.17 6.18 -7.42
CA LYS A 68 9.80 7.49 -6.83
C LYS A 68 8.36 7.49 -6.29
N GLY A 69 7.47 6.72 -6.91
CA GLY A 69 6.08 6.53 -6.52
C GLY A 69 5.82 5.48 -5.44
N LEU A 70 6.82 4.69 -5.03
CA LEU A 70 6.64 3.67 -4.00
C LEU A 70 6.64 4.27 -2.59
N ARG A 71 5.66 3.87 -1.77
CA ARG A 71 5.55 4.25 -0.36
C ARG A 71 5.20 3.03 0.47
N GLY A 72 5.67 3.04 1.71
CA GLY A 72 5.30 2.05 2.71
C GLY A 72 3.96 2.35 3.38
N GLY A 73 3.67 1.61 4.44
CA GLY A 73 2.50 1.84 5.27
C GLY A 73 2.53 3.22 5.94
N MET A 74 1.40 3.92 5.91
CA MET A 74 1.25 5.19 6.61
C MET A 74 1.20 4.96 8.12
N THR A 75 2.00 5.70 8.89
CA THR A 75 1.97 5.67 10.35
C THR A 75 1.93 7.10 10.87
N GLN A 76 0.87 7.44 11.60
CA GLN A 76 0.63 8.79 12.09
C GLN A 76 0.18 8.75 13.56
N CYS A 77 0.71 9.68 14.35
CA CYS A 77 0.31 9.88 15.74
C CYS A 77 -0.05 11.35 15.95
N SER A 78 -1.35 11.65 15.90
CA SER A 78 -1.87 13.02 15.91
C SER A 78 -2.00 13.58 17.33
N VAL A 79 -2.22 12.70 18.32
CA VAL A 79 -2.34 13.07 19.74
C VAL A 79 -1.34 12.27 20.57
N ARG A 80 -0.51 12.95 21.37
CA ARG A 80 0.53 12.31 22.20
C ARG A 80 -0.03 11.40 23.29
N TYR A 81 -1.21 11.72 23.80
CA TYR A 81 -1.85 10.98 24.87
C TYR A 81 -3.37 11.10 24.78
N SER A 82 -4.04 9.96 24.79
CA SER A 82 -5.48 9.88 24.96
C SER A 82 -5.80 8.81 26.00
N LYS A 83 -6.80 9.08 26.84
CA LYS A 83 -7.29 8.15 27.86
C LYS A 83 -8.79 8.08 27.76
N ALA A 84 -9.31 6.87 27.57
CA ALA A 84 -10.74 6.63 27.62
C ALA A 84 -11.29 7.02 29.01
N ASN A 85 -12.46 7.66 29.01
CA ASN A 85 -13.28 7.93 30.19
C ASN A 85 -14.70 7.55 29.84
N ASN A 86 -14.95 6.26 29.62
CA ASN A 86 -16.25 5.81 29.14
C ASN A 86 -17.16 5.43 30.33
N LYS A 87 -18.47 5.65 30.18
CA LYS A 87 -19.48 5.38 31.22
C LYS A 87 -19.62 3.91 31.63
N TYR A 88 -19.00 3.00 30.89
CA TYR A 88 -19.01 1.55 31.12
C TYR A 88 -17.71 1.06 31.80
N MET A 89 -16.88 1.97 32.34
CA MET A 89 -15.65 1.64 33.08
C MET A 89 -15.85 1.50 34.59
N ASP A 90 -17.10 1.41 35.06
CA ASP A 90 -17.49 1.25 36.46
C ASP A 90 -16.76 2.23 37.41
N GLU A 91 -16.05 1.72 38.42
CA GLU A 91 -15.32 2.52 39.42
C GLU A 91 -14.24 3.41 38.82
N LYS A 92 -13.74 3.10 37.61
CA LYS A 92 -12.74 3.90 36.91
C LYS A 92 -13.34 5.06 36.13
N PHE A 93 -14.66 5.14 35.96
CA PHE A 93 -15.34 6.24 35.29
C PHE A 93 -15.40 7.49 36.18
N ASN A 94 -14.88 8.61 35.66
CA ASN A 94 -14.97 9.87 36.36
C ASN A 94 -16.22 10.65 35.91
N LYS A 95 -17.25 10.68 36.76
CA LYS A 95 -18.52 11.39 36.51
C LYS A 95 -18.37 12.90 36.31
N ASN A 96 -17.27 13.50 36.78
CA ASN A 96 -17.00 14.94 36.63
C ASN A 96 -16.34 15.27 35.28
N LYS A 97 -16.02 14.27 34.45
CA LYS A 97 -15.41 14.46 33.12
C LYS A 97 -16.35 13.95 32.03
N LYS A 98 -16.25 14.54 30.84
CA LYS A 98 -17.02 14.11 29.65
C LYS A 98 -16.72 12.65 29.33
N SER A 99 -17.74 11.91 28.87
CA SER A 99 -17.55 10.54 28.42
C SER A 99 -16.72 10.50 27.14
N VAL A 100 -15.62 9.76 27.13
CA VAL A 100 -14.70 9.59 25.99
C VAL A 100 -14.50 8.10 25.72
N TYR A 101 -14.70 7.70 24.48
CA TYR A 101 -14.50 6.34 23.99
C TYR A 101 -13.21 6.29 23.18
N SER A 102 -12.51 5.15 23.26
CA SER A 102 -11.39 4.82 22.38
C SER A 102 -11.77 3.57 21.61
N GLN A 103 -11.79 3.66 20.29
CA GLN A 103 -12.13 2.54 19.42
C GLN A 103 -10.85 2.03 18.76
N TYR A 104 -10.71 0.71 18.71
CA TYR A 104 -9.69 0.04 17.92
C TYR A 104 -10.35 -0.52 16.67
N LEU A 105 -9.84 -0.14 15.50
CA LEU A 105 -10.29 -0.63 14.20
C LEU A 105 -9.09 -1.24 13.49
N ASP A 106 -9.28 -2.44 12.96
CA ASP A 106 -8.27 -3.19 12.25
C ASP A 106 -8.89 -3.75 10.97
N ALA A 107 -8.23 -3.51 9.84
CA ALA A 107 -8.71 -3.98 8.55
C ALA A 107 -8.23 -5.43 8.33
N ASN A 108 -9.19 -6.35 8.25
CA ASN A 108 -8.88 -7.74 7.95
C ASN A 108 -8.25 -7.85 6.55
N ASN A 109 -7.00 -8.29 6.50
CA ASN A 109 -6.29 -8.63 5.28
C ASN A 109 -6.21 -7.50 4.23
N LEU A 110 -5.81 -6.31 4.69
CA LEU A 110 -5.74 -5.07 3.89
C LEU A 110 -5.01 -5.24 2.55
N TYR A 111 -3.88 -5.95 2.53
CA TYR A 111 -3.10 -6.13 1.30
C TYR A 111 -3.76 -7.10 0.32
N GLU A 112 -4.44 -8.15 0.77
CA GLU A 112 -5.17 -9.04 -0.15
C GLU A 112 -6.35 -8.32 -0.81
N TRP A 113 -7.05 -7.48 -0.06
CA TRP A 113 -8.08 -6.61 -0.63
C TRP A 113 -7.50 -5.63 -1.66
N ALA A 114 -6.30 -5.07 -1.40
CA ALA A 114 -5.63 -4.21 -2.36
C ALA A 114 -5.15 -4.99 -3.60
N MET A 115 -4.70 -6.23 -3.42
CA MET A 115 -4.26 -7.12 -4.50
C MET A 115 -5.40 -7.68 -5.34
N SER A 116 -6.65 -7.63 -4.87
CA SER A 116 -7.83 -7.99 -5.65
C SER A 116 -8.40 -6.85 -6.49
N GLN A 117 -7.78 -5.67 -6.43
CA GLN A 117 -8.10 -4.56 -7.33
C GLN A 117 -7.40 -4.75 -8.68
N TYR A 118 -7.77 -3.95 -9.68
CA TYR A 118 -7.08 -3.94 -10.96
C TYR A 118 -5.62 -3.48 -10.78
N LEU A 119 -4.67 -4.35 -11.12
CA LEU A 119 -3.24 -4.08 -10.99
C LEU A 119 -2.54 -4.03 -12.35
N PRO A 120 -1.42 -3.29 -12.48
CA PRO A 120 -0.63 -3.25 -13.70
C PRO A 120 -0.14 -4.63 -14.13
N SER A 121 -0.35 -4.99 -15.39
CA SER A 121 0.12 -6.25 -15.98
C SER A 121 1.11 -6.05 -17.12
N GLY A 122 1.03 -4.95 -17.86
CA GLY A 122 1.98 -4.63 -18.93
C GLY A 122 1.57 -3.43 -19.77
N GLY A 123 2.01 -3.38 -21.03
CA GLY A 123 1.65 -2.34 -21.99
C GLY A 123 2.11 -0.94 -21.58
N PHE A 124 3.23 -0.85 -20.84
CA PHE A 124 3.71 0.39 -20.26
C PHE A 124 4.11 1.39 -21.35
N LYS A 125 3.53 2.58 -21.32
CA LYS A 125 3.89 3.66 -22.24
C LYS A 125 3.72 5.03 -21.63
N TRP A 126 4.62 5.93 -22.00
CA TRP A 126 4.50 7.35 -21.69
C TRP A 126 3.40 8.00 -22.54
N LEU A 127 2.58 8.82 -21.90
CA LEU A 127 1.59 9.67 -22.56
C LEU A 127 1.96 11.15 -22.38
N TYR A 128 1.52 11.97 -23.33
CA TYR A 128 1.60 13.41 -23.20
C TYR A 128 0.57 13.91 -22.16
N PRO A 129 0.94 14.85 -21.27
CA PRO A 129 0.04 15.35 -20.22
C PRO A 129 -1.30 15.90 -20.73
N SER A 130 -1.34 16.44 -21.94
CA SER A 130 -2.55 17.02 -22.55
C SER A 130 -3.60 15.98 -22.97
N ILE A 131 -3.26 14.68 -22.97
CA ILE A 131 -4.17 13.61 -23.41
C ILE A 131 -5.29 13.39 -22.38
N ILE A 132 -4.99 13.51 -21.09
CA ILE A 132 -5.96 13.25 -20.02
C ILE A 132 -6.34 14.56 -19.37
N THR A 133 -7.55 15.03 -19.65
CA THR A 133 -8.08 16.28 -19.10
C THR A 133 -8.97 16.08 -17.87
N ASP A 134 -9.51 14.87 -17.69
CA ASP A 134 -10.47 14.57 -16.63
C ASP A 134 -10.07 13.31 -15.86
N ILE A 135 -9.33 13.53 -14.76
CA ILE A 135 -8.83 12.45 -13.90
C ILE A 135 -9.98 11.80 -13.11
N LEU A 136 -11.01 12.56 -12.74
CA LEU A 136 -12.11 12.08 -11.88
C LEU A 136 -13.04 11.09 -12.58
N ASN A 137 -13.15 11.19 -13.91
CA ASN A 137 -14.01 10.33 -14.72
C ASN A 137 -13.30 9.10 -15.31
N LEU A 138 -12.03 8.85 -14.98
CA LEU A 138 -11.35 7.61 -15.36
C LEU A 138 -12.01 6.41 -14.66
N ASP A 139 -12.44 5.42 -15.44
CA ASP A 139 -13.05 4.20 -14.91
C ASP A 139 -12.00 3.30 -14.26
N VAL A 140 -12.22 2.98 -12.99
CA VAL A 140 -11.33 2.12 -12.19
C VAL A 140 -11.31 0.67 -12.67
N ASN A 141 -12.35 0.23 -13.40
CA ASN A 141 -12.47 -1.12 -13.97
C ASN A 141 -12.06 -1.17 -15.45
N SER A 142 -11.55 -0.06 -15.99
CA SER A 142 -11.01 0.00 -17.34
C SER A 142 -9.89 -1.02 -17.51
N PRO A 143 -9.69 -1.61 -18.71
CA PRO A 143 -8.49 -2.40 -18.99
C PRO A 143 -7.20 -1.55 -18.99
N ARG A 144 -7.31 -0.22 -18.94
CA ARG A 144 -6.19 0.73 -18.90
C ARG A 144 -6.17 1.49 -17.59
N GLY A 145 -5.00 1.55 -16.97
CA GLY A 145 -4.72 2.31 -15.75
C GLY A 145 -3.59 3.32 -15.96
N TYR A 146 -3.42 4.21 -14.97
CA TYR A 146 -2.51 5.35 -15.08
C TYR A 146 -1.75 5.64 -13.78
N ILE A 147 -0.48 6.02 -13.90
CA ILE A 147 0.28 6.68 -12.82
C ILE A 147 0.65 8.08 -13.30
N PHE A 148 0.39 9.07 -12.47
CA PHE A 148 0.60 10.48 -12.76
C PHE A 148 1.77 11.02 -11.94
N GLU A 149 2.60 11.90 -12.51
CA GLU A 149 3.48 12.79 -11.75
C GLU A 149 2.88 14.19 -11.79
N VAL A 150 2.45 14.68 -10.63
CA VAL A 150 1.65 15.90 -10.50
C VAL A 150 2.15 16.80 -9.39
N ASP A 151 1.88 18.07 -9.57
CA ASP A 151 2.01 19.07 -8.53
C ASP A 151 0.67 19.20 -7.78
N LEU A 152 0.68 19.02 -6.45
CA LEU A 152 -0.51 19.05 -5.61
C LEU A 152 -0.47 20.21 -4.62
N THR A 153 -1.47 21.09 -4.69
CA THR A 153 -1.71 22.10 -3.68
C THR A 153 -2.59 21.54 -2.56
N TYR A 154 -2.17 21.84 -1.33
CA TYR A 154 -2.96 21.63 -0.12
C TYR A 154 -3.61 22.96 0.29
N PRO A 155 -4.92 23.15 0.06
CA PRO A 155 -5.59 24.38 0.44
C PRO A 155 -5.61 24.56 1.97
N GLN A 156 -5.38 25.79 2.43
CA GLN A 156 -5.28 26.10 3.86
C GLN A 156 -6.57 25.78 4.62
N GLU A 157 -7.73 25.90 3.96
CA GLU A 157 -9.04 25.56 4.50
C GLU A 157 -9.17 24.07 4.90
N LEU A 158 -8.32 23.18 4.38
CA LEU A 158 -8.33 21.75 4.70
C LEU A 158 -7.43 21.39 5.89
N HIS A 159 -6.57 22.30 6.36
CA HIS A 159 -5.54 21.99 7.34
C HIS A 159 -6.12 21.47 8.66
N ASP A 160 -7.17 22.11 9.16
CA ASP A 160 -7.83 21.69 10.40
C ASP A 160 -8.60 20.37 10.22
N LYS A 161 -9.19 20.15 9.04
CA LYS A 161 -9.95 18.94 8.73
C LYS A 161 -9.03 17.72 8.59
N HIS A 162 -7.86 17.91 8.00
CA HIS A 162 -6.92 16.82 7.67
C HIS A 162 -5.72 16.76 8.63
N SER A 163 -5.73 17.52 9.73
CA SER A 163 -4.61 17.55 10.69
C SER A 163 -4.27 16.18 11.25
N ASP A 164 -5.28 15.32 11.42
CA ASP A 164 -5.11 13.99 11.99
C ASP A 164 -4.58 12.98 10.98
N PHE A 165 -4.88 13.15 9.70
CA PHE A 165 -4.46 12.25 8.63
C PHE A 165 -4.22 12.99 7.32
N PRO A 166 -3.10 13.75 7.19
CA PRO A 166 -2.79 14.46 5.95
C PRO A 166 -2.60 13.50 4.76
N LEU A 167 -3.29 13.80 3.67
CA LEU A 167 -3.16 13.08 2.39
C LEU A 167 -1.78 13.29 1.72
N ALA A 168 -1.49 12.45 0.72
CA ALA A 168 -0.26 12.47 -0.09
C ALA A 168 1.04 12.47 0.73
N PRO A 169 1.34 11.40 1.49
CA PRO A 169 2.57 11.34 2.28
C PRO A 169 3.82 11.30 1.40
N GLU A 170 4.92 11.84 1.92
CA GLU A 170 6.19 11.96 1.20
C GLU A 170 7.35 11.41 2.03
N ASN A 171 8.34 10.83 1.35
CA ASN A 171 9.59 10.45 2.00
C ASN A 171 10.43 11.70 2.26
N GLN A 172 10.52 12.12 3.52
CA GLN A 172 11.35 13.26 3.93
C GLN A 172 12.67 12.76 4.49
N PHE A 173 13.77 13.36 4.02
CA PHE A 173 15.13 13.08 4.48
C PHE A 173 15.64 14.30 5.23
N ASP A 174 16.01 14.13 6.50
CA ASP A 174 16.52 15.21 7.36
C ASP A 174 18.04 15.42 7.24
N GLY A 175 18.69 14.74 6.28
CA GLY A 175 20.14 14.80 6.08
C GLY A 175 20.94 13.92 7.04
N VAL A 176 20.31 13.36 8.08
CA VAL A 176 20.98 12.67 9.19
C VAL A 176 20.51 11.22 9.32
N LYS A 177 19.22 10.96 9.07
CA LYS A 177 18.56 9.67 9.20
C LYS A 177 17.98 9.24 7.88
N LEU A 178 17.82 7.93 7.69
CA LEU A 178 17.13 7.37 6.53
C LEU A 178 15.78 8.06 6.29
N PRO A 179 15.38 8.22 5.01
CA PRO A 179 14.12 8.88 4.66
C PRO A 179 12.95 8.27 5.42
N LYS A 180 12.06 9.12 5.93
CA LYS A 180 10.85 8.71 6.64
C LYS A 180 9.62 9.18 5.88
N LEU A 181 8.69 8.26 5.68
CA LEU A 181 7.38 8.59 5.14
C LEU A 181 6.64 9.48 6.16
N THR A 182 6.34 10.71 5.74
CA THR A 182 5.81 11.75 6.60
C THR A 182 4.52 12.31 6.01
N LEU A 183 3.44 12.25 6.79
CA LEU A 183 2.18 12.91 6.46
C LEU A 183 2.33 14.38 6.83
N ASN A 184 2.14 15.27 5.86
CA ASN A 184 2.30 16.70 6.05
C ASN A 184 1.35 17.47 5.12
N LEU A 185 0.97 18.68 5.55
CA LEU A 185 0.02 19.56 4.84
C LEU A 185 0.71 20.50 3.84
N TYR A 186 1.96 20.24 3.48
CA TYR A 186 2.68 21.07 2.52
C TYR A 186 2.33 20.72 1.08
N TYR A 187 2.58 21.67 0.19
CA TYR A 187 2.56 21.47 -1.26
C TYR A 187 3.44 20.29 -1.68
N LYS A 188 2.96 19.50 -2.65
CA LYS A 188 3.69 18.36 -3.23
C LYS A 188 4.19 18.73 -4.62
N LYS A 189 5.48 18.53 -4.86
CA LYS A 189 6.10 18.71 -6.18
C LYS A 189 6.39 17.37 -6.81
N GLU A 190 6.10 17.25 -8.10
CA GLU A 190 6.40 16.06 -8.90
C GLU A 190 5.99 14.76 -8.18
N TYR A 191 4.81 14.78 -7.58
CA TYR A 191 4.27 13.68 -6.78
C TYR A 191 3.76 12.59 -7.71
N VAL A 192 4.47 11.46 -7.75
CA VAL A 192 4.07 10.29 -8.53
C VAL A 192 2.91 9.58 -7.82
N VAL A 193 1.77 9.27 -8.44
CA VAL A 193 0.63 8.66 -7.75
C VAL A 193 -0.25 7.86 -8.70
N HIS A 194 -0.78 6.75 -8.20
CA HIS A 194 -1.74 5.94 -8.95
C HIS A 194 -3.06 6.70 -9.10
N TYR A 195 -3.68 6.62 -10.28
CA TYR A 195 -4.86 7.42 -10.61
C TYR A 195 -6.03 7.25 -9.63
N ILE A 196 -6.30 6.04 -9.13
CA ILE A 196 -7.35 5.79 -8.14
C ILE A 196 -7.10 6.60 -6.87
N THR A 197 -5.87 6.60 -6.37
CA THR A 197 -5.49 7.36 -5.19
C THR A 197 -5.54 8.87 -5.46
N LEU A 198 -5.15 9.30 -6.66
CA LEU A 198 -5.26 10.71 -7.06
C LEU A 198 -6.72 11.17 -7.14
N GLN A 199 -7.62 10.33 -7.64
CA GLN A 199 -9.06 10.61 -7.62
C GLN A 199 -9.57 10.83 -6.20
N GLU A 200 -9.18 9.97 -5.25
CA GLU A 200 -9.52 10.15 -3.83
C GLU A 200 -8.98 11.47 -3.29
N TYR A 201 -7.73 11.82 -3.61
CA TYR A 201 -7.15 13.11 -3.18
C TYR A 201 -7.93 14.30 -3.73
N ILE A 202 -8.33 14.26 -5.00
CA ILE A 202 -9.13 15.33 -5.62
C ILE A 202 -10.54 15.38 -5.00
N ARG A 203 -11.17 14.23 -4.71
CA ARG A 203 -12.46 14.14 -4.00
C ARG A 203 -12.36 14.74 -2.60
N ASP A 204 -11.24 14.56 -1.93
CA ASP A 204 -10.88 15.21 -0.67
C ASP A 204 -10.31 16.63 -0.85
N CYS A 205 -10.57 17.26 -2.00
CA CYS A 205 -10.32 18.67 -2.28
C CYS A 205 -8.84 19.09 -2.41
N LEU A 206 -7.90 18.15 -2.56
CA LEU A 206 -6.56 18.50 -3.05
C LEU A 206 -6.66 18.98 -4.50
N ARG A 207 -5.86 19.98 -4.86
CA ARG A 207 -5.88 20.59 -6.19
C ARG A 207 -4.65 20.15 -6.97
N VAL A 208 -4.87 19.67 -8.19
CA VAL A 208 -3.79 19.40 -9.15
C VAL A 208 -3.47 20.70 -9.87
N GLU A 209 -2.25 21.20 -9.73
CA GLU A 209 -1.80 22.42 -10.40
C GLU A 209 -1.21 22.12 -11.78
N GLU A 210 -0.39 21.07 -11.87
CA GLU A 210 0.30 20.68 -13.10
C GLU A 210 0.44 19.16 -13.19
N ILE A 211 0.35 18.65 -14.43
CA ILE A 211 0.63 17.25 -14.76
C ILE A 211 1.92 17.22 -15.58
N HIS A 212 2.97 16.61 -15.04
CA HIS A 212 4.29 16.55 -15.67
C HIS A 212 4.43 15.32 -16.58
N LYS A 213 4.02 14.16 -16.08
CA LYS A 213 4.14 12.87 -16.78
C LYS A 213 2.96 11.97 -16.49
N ILE A 214 2.64 11.11 -17.45
CA ILE A 214 1.60 10.10 -17.35
C ILE A 214 2.17 8.78 -17.87
N LEU A 215 2.15 7.75 -17.04
CA LEU A 215 2.45 6.37 -17.43
C LEU A 215 1.13 5.61 -17.55
N GLU A 216 0.76 5.19 -18.77
CA GLU A 216 -0.36 4.27 -19.00
C GLU A 216 0.13 2.82 -18.96
N PHE A 217 -0.72 1.92 -18.46
CA PHE A 217 -0.50 0.48 -18.46
C PHE A 217 -1.81 -0.29 -18.70
N ASP A 218 -1.69 -1.53 -19.17
CA ASP A 218 -2.73 -2.54 -19.09
C ASP A 218 -2.92 -2.99 -17.64
N GLN A 219 -4.16 -3.14 -17.20
CA GLN A 219 -4.50 -3.63 -15.87
C GLN A 219 -5.60 -4.70 -15.91
N SER A 220 -5.57 -5.60 -14.93
CA SER A 220 -6.57 -6.66 -14.76
C SER A 220 -6.76 -6.99 -13.29
N SER A 221 -7.98 -7.44 -12.95
CA SER A 221 -8.32 -8.09 -11.69
C SER A 221 -8.10 -9.60 -11.74
#